data_AF-A0AAU9K8M9-F1
#
_entry.id   AF-A0AAU9K8M9-F1
#
_cell.length_a   1.000
_cell.length_b   1.000
_cell.length_c   1.000
_cell.angle_alpha   90.00
_cell.angle_beta   90.00
_cell.angle_gamma   90.00
#
_symmetry.space_group_name_H-M   'P 1'
#
loop_
_entity.id
_entity.type
_entity.pdbx_description
1 polymer ?
#
loop_
_entity_poly.entity_id
_entity_poly.type
_entity_poly.pdbx_seq_one_letter_code
_entity_poly.pdbx_strand_id
1 'polypeptide(L)'
;MEEKENLIVCMDNTESLQDSFSKFLQAKKREIKNRSFTIKNNNYNREDPEFRNQLRQKFIDRAKHYIGTPYAQRYHEPGTDAYNSPLFLDCCGLVRQVVFDLSSEFGFTLCRWNQAYQSDTLDYVNYEDMKPGDLVFLSGTYYSPKMKKQIHDMVHVEIFLGGETGEQTIGARWWKGRVQIFDTYKFVSTNYYDIKYHYKSIDRWLHGICQSVCPEHKWVDDRKNRWMPRNSIFMEESCEAVEEIQDGTIEEERENVRNERIERDCIAVPLEIETSAEAQSLMVNE
;
A
#
# COMPACT_ATOMS: atom_id res chain seq x y z
N MET A 1 67.31 -1.63 11.24
CA MET A 1 65.94 -1.34 11.71
C MET A 1 65.14 -1.07 10.46
N GLU A 2 64.52 -2.12 9.92
CA GLU A 2 63.71 -2.04 8.70
C GLU A 2 62.32 -1.52 9.06
N GLU A 3 61.94 -0.41 8.43
CA GLU A 3 60.60 0.13 8.44
C GLU A 3 59.70 -0.80 7.60
N LYS A 4 58.71 -1.41 8.26
CA LYS A 4 57.64 -2.14 7.57
C LYS A 4 56.59 -1.14 7.13
N GLU A 5 56.61 -0.79 5.85
CA GLU A 5 55.48 -0.13 5.19
C GLU A 5 54.26 -1.03 5.27
N ASN A 6 53.23 -0.57 5.98
CA ASN A 6 51.93 -1.22 6.03
C ASN A 6 51.24 -1.04 4.68
N LEU A 7 51.39 -2.05 3.82
CA LEU A 7 50.64 -2.24 2.60
C LEU A 7 49.14 -2.26 2.95
N ILE A 8 48.43 -1.17 2.65
CA ILE A 8 46.97 -1.15 2.65
C ILE A 8 46.55 -2.07 1.50
N VAL A 9 46.19 -3.30 1.84
CA VAL A 9 45.51 -4.22 0.92
C VAL A 9 44.09 -3.66 0.74
N CYS A 10 43.90 -2.86 -0.31
CA CYS A 10 42.57 -2.63 -0.85
C CYS A 10 42.06 -3.99 -1.32
N MET A 11 41.19 -4.63 -0.53
CA MET A 11 40.45 -5.79 -1.02
C MET A 11 39.50 -5.27 -2.10
N ASP A 12 39.92 -5.46 -3.35
CA ASP A 12 39.13 -5.30 -4.55
C ASP A 12 37.93 -6.26 -4.50
N ASN A 13 36.83 -5.83 -3.86
CA ASN A 13 35.51 -6.42 -4.03
C ASN A 13 35.05 -6.13 -5.47
N THR A 14 35.60 -6.92 -6.40
CA THR A 14 35.37 -6.84 -7.85
C THR A 14 34.11 -7.60 -8.25
N GLU A 15 33.01 -7.39 -7.54
CA GLU A 15 31.73 -7.61 -8.20
C GLU A 15 31.56 -6.50 -9.21
N SER A 16 31.45 -6.87 -10.49
CA SER A 16 31.20 -5.88 -11.52
C SER A 16 29.86 -5.19 -11.21
N LEU A 17 29.74 -3.91 -11.53
CA LEU A 17 28.49 -3.17 -11.38
C LEU A 17 27.33 -3.91 -12.08
N GLN A 18 27.64 -4.60 -13.18
CA GLN A 18 26.73 -5.44 -13.96
C GLN A 18 26.25 -6.66 -13.16
N ASP A 19 27.14 -7.32 -12.40
CA ASP A 19 26.80 -8.45 -11.55
C ASP A 19 25.96 -8.01 -10.34
N SER A 20 26.36 -6.91 -9.68
CA SER A 20 25.58 -6.34 -8.58
C SER A 20 24.19 -5.91 -9.04
N PHE A 21 24.09 -5.29 -10.22
CA PHE A 21 22.81 -4.93 -10.82
C PHE A 21 21.97 -6.16 -11.19
N SER A 22 22.59 -7.23 -11.71
CA SER A 22 21.91 -8.48 -12.04
C SER A 22 21.35 -9.17 -10.78
N LYS A 23 22.12 -9.19 -9.69
CA LYS A 23 21.66 -9.68 -8.38
C LYS A 23 20.50 -8.86 -7.85
N PHE A 24 20.61 -7.53 -7.89
CA PHE A 24 19.54 -6.62 -7.51
C PHE A 24 18.26 -6.87 -8.33
N LEU A 25 18.39 -6.98 -9.66
CA LEU A 25 17.27 -7.22 -10.57
C LEU A 25 16.57 -8.55 -10.28
N GLN A 26 17.33 -9.62 -10.04
CA GLN A 26 16.77 -10.93 -9.68
C GLN A 26 16.07 -10.90 -8.32
N ALA A 27 16.68 -10.26 -7.32
CA ALA A 27 16.08 -10.08 -6.01
C ALA A 27 14.78 -9.28 -6.09
N LYS A 28 14.77 -8.17 -6.83
CA LYS A 28 13.57 -7.34 -7.04
C LYS A 28 12.47 -8.10 -7.78
N LYS A 29 12.79 -8.85 -8.84
CA LYS A 29 11.81 -9.70 -9.53
C LYS A 29 11.19 -10.74 -8.60
N ARG A 30 11.98 -11.34 -7.70
CA ARG A 30 11.49 -12.30 -6.70
C ARG A 30 10.59 -11.62 -5.68
N GLU A 31 10.98 -10.46 -5.18
CA GLU A 31 10.20 -9.63 -4.25
C GLU A 31 8.82 -9.28 -4.85
N ILE A 32 8.78 -8.79 -6.10
CA ILE A 32 7.54 -8.45 -6.81
C ILE A 32 6.63 -9.67 -6.96
N LYS A 33 7.18 -10.83 -7.34
CA LYS A 33 6.39 -12.08 -7.46
C LYS A 33 5.83 -12.55 -6.12
N ASN A 34 6.65 -12.56 -5.08
CA ASN A 34 6.23 -12.97 -3.73
C ASN A 34 5.15 -12.02 -3.18
N ARG A 35 5.31 -10.72 -3.40
CA ARG A 35 4.30 -9.70 -3.04
C ARG A 35 2.99 -9.94 -3.78
N SER A 36 3.02 -10.13 -5.10
CA SER A 36 1.83 -10.42 -5.91
C SER A 36 1.10 -11.68 -5.44
N PHE A 37 1.85 -12.72 -5.09
CA PHE A 37 1.29 -13.96 -4.54
C PHE A 37 0.63 -13.73 -3.17
N THR A 38 1.30 -12.98 -2.30
CA THR A 38 0.79 -12.64 -0.96
C THR A 38 -0.50 -11.84 -1.03
N ILE A 39 -0.57 -10.82 -1.90
CA ILE A 39 -1.77 -10.01 -2.11
C ILE A 39 -2.94 -10.89 -2.59
N LYS A 40 -2.70 -11.75 -3.59
CA LYS A 40 -3.73 -12.68 -4.09
C LYS A 40 -4.23 -13.60 -2.99
N ASN A 41 -3.33 -14.23 -2.23
CA ASN A 41 -3.69 -15.14 -1.15
C ASN A 41 -4.48 -14.44 -0.03
N ASN A 42 -4.05 -13.23 0.34
CA ASN A 42 -4.72 -12.43 1.36
C ASN A 42 -6.12 -12.03 0.93
N ASN A 43 -6.34 -11.70 -0.35
CA ASN A 43 -7.67 -11.37 -0.86
C ASN A 43 -8.70 -12.48 -0.66
N TYR A 44 -8.30 -13.76 -0.77
CA TYR A 44 -9.19 -14.90 -0.48
C TYR A 44 -9.60 -15.00 1.00
N ASN A 45 -8.78 -14.46 1.91
CA ASN A 45 -8.98 -14.60 3.35
C ASN A 45 -9.61 -13.36 3.99
N ARG A 46 -9.98 -12.32 3.23
CA ARG A 46 -10.52 -11.06 3.81
C ARG A 46 -11.91 -11.19 4.41
N GLU A 47 -12.68 -12.18 3.97
CA GLU A 47 -13.99 -12.49 4.53
C GLU A 47 -13.89 -13.14 5.91
N ASP A 48 -12.75 -13.76 6.23
CA ASP A 48 -12.51 -14.38 7.52
C ASP A 48 -12.35 -13.31 8.63
N PRO A 49 -13.21 -13.31 9.67
CA PRO A 49 -13.07 -12.42 10.81
C PRO A 49 -11.75 -12.62 11.57
N GLU A 50 -11.21 -13.85 11.61
CA GLU A 50 -9.97 -14.13 12.33
C GLU A 50 -8.78 -13.45 11.66
N PHE A 51 -8.66 -13.62 10.33
CA PHE A 51 -7.66 -12.91 9.53
C PHE A 51 -7.71 -11.38 9.75
N ARG A 52 -8.89 -10.77 9.70
CA ARG A 52 -9.04 -9.31 9.90
C ARG A 52 -8.63 -8.88 11.31
N ASN A 53 -8.98 -9.66 12.33
CA ASN A 53 -8.57 -9.39 13.71
C ASN A 53 -7.05 -9.52 13.88
N GLN A 54 -6.42 -10.52 13.25
CA GLN A 54 -4.96 -10.65 13.25
C GLN A 54 -4.28 -9.47 12.55
N LEU A 55 -4.81 -9.02 11.41
CA LEU A 55 -4.29 -7.85 10.69
C LEU A 55 -4.45 -6.56 11.51
N ARG A 56 -5.59 -6.38 12.17
CA ARG A 56 -5.83 -5.28 13.11
C ARG A 56 -4.82 -5.31 14.26
N GLN A 57 -4.54 -6.47 14.83
CA GLN A 57 -3.53 -6.62 15.87
C GLN A 57 -2.12 -6.26 15.36
N LYS A 58 -1.75 -6.75 14.17
CA LYS A 58 -0.49 -6.37 13.51
C LYS A 58 -0.37 -4.87 13.28
N PHE A 59 -1.46 -4.19 12.91
CA PHE A 59 -1.51 -2.74 12.75
C PHE A 59 -1.17 -2.02 14.06
N ILE A 60 -1.77 -2.44 15.16
CA ILE A 60 -1.50 -1.89 16.50
C ILE A 60 -0.05 -2.16 16.92
N ASP A 61 0.42 -3.40 16.77
CA ASP A 61 1.77 -3.79 17.20
C ASP A 61 2.85 -3.07 16.38
N ARG A 62 2.58 -2.89 15.08
CA ARG A 62 3.43 -2.08 14.21
C ARG A 62 3.44 -0.61 14.63
N ALA A 63 2.30 -0.04 15.02
CA ALA A 63 2.26 1.33 15.54
C ALA A 63 3.10 1.47 16.83
N LYS A 64 3.01 0.50 17.75
CA LYS A 64 3.81 0.47 18.98
C LYS A 64 5.32 0.42 18.72
N HIS A 65 5.75 -0.19 17.61
CA HIS A 65 7.16 -0.22 17.22
C HIS A 65 7.75 1.19 17.02
N TYR A 66 6.91 2.18 16.68
CA TYR A 66 7.36 3.55 16.44
C TYR A 66 7.39 4.43 17.69
N ILE A 67 7.04 3.91 18.88
CA ILE A 67 7.14 4.67 20.12
C ILE A 67 8.56 5.22 20.31
N GLY A 68 8.65 6.51 20.63
CA GLY A 68 9.91 7.25 20.72
C GLY A 68 10.33 7.96 19.44
N THR A 69 9.70 7.71 18.30
CA THR A 69 10.03 8.39 17.03
C THR A 69 9.66 9.89 17.12
N PRO A 70 10.59 10.82 16.85
CA PRO A 70 10.32 12.26 16.91
C PRO A 70 9.36 12.74 15.81
N TYR A 71 8.67 13.86 16.07
CA TYR A 71 7.65 14.39 15.17
C TYR A 71 8.21 14.90 13.84
N ALA A 72 9.14 15.86 13.87
CA ALA A 72 9.80 16.38 12.67
C ALA A 72 11.14 17.04 13.01
N GLN A 73 12.14 16.84 12.17
CA GLN A 73 13.51 17.30 12.39
C GLN A 73 13.60 18.80 12.69
N ARG A 74 12.83 19.63 11.96
CA ARG A 74 12.85 21.09 12.06
C ARG A 74 12.50 21.65 13.45
N TYR A 75 11.94 20.83 14.34
CA TYR A 75 11.56 21.23 15.69
C TYR A 75 12.59 20.85 16.76
N HIS A 76 13.64 20.13 16.37
CA HIS A 76 14.71 19.69 17.24
C HIS A 76 15.99 20.48 16.94
N GLU A 77 16.88 20.57 17.93
CA GLU A 77 18.12 21.33 17.82
C GLU A 77 19.25 20.44 17.27
N PRO A 78 20.11 20.96 16.36
CA PRO A 78 21.27 20.22 15.89
C PRO A 78 22.13 19.68 17.03
N GLY A 79 22.51 18.41 16.96
CA GLY A 79 23.29 17.74 18.00
C GLY A 79 22.46 17.01 19.05
N THR A 80 21.13 17.17 19.07
CA THR A 80 20.25 16.33 19.91
C THR A 80 19.99 14.98 19.27
N ASP A 81 19.73 13.95 20.08
CA ASP A 81 19.33 12.61 19.61
C ASP A 81 18.11 12.68 18.67
N ALA A 82 17.10 13.48 19.03
CA ALA A 82 15.90 13.65 18.23
C ALA A 82 16.19 14.27 16.85
N TYR A 83 17.14 15.22 16.75
CA TYR A 83 17.50 15.84 15.48
C TYR A 83 18.25 14.89 14.53
N ASN A 84 19.01 13.95 15.10
CA ASN A 84 19.77 12.93 14.36
C ASN A 84 18.97 11.64 14.15
N SER A 85 17.68 11.62 14.50
CA SER A 85 16.83 10.45 14.32
C SER A 85 16.76 10.04 12.85
N PRO A 86 16.85 8.74 12.53
CA PRO A 86 16.77 8.25 11.15
C PRO A 86 15.36 8.41 10.56
N LEU A 87 14.35 8.58 11.40
CA LEU A 87 12.95 8.66 11.02
C LEU A 87 12.22 9.72 11.83
N PHE A 88 11.26 10.38 11.19
CA PHE A 88 10.37 11.35 11.79
C PHE A 88 8.94 11.06 11.36
N LEU A 89 8.01 11.05 12.32
CA LEU A 89 6.62 10.71 12.08
C LEU A 89 5.71 11.74 12.73
N ASP A 90 5.00 12.51 11.89
CA ASP A 90 3.86 13.30 12.32
C ASP A 90 2.61 12.41 12.49
N CYS A 91 1.47 13.01 12.88
CA CYS A 91 0.25 12.27 13.18
C CYS A 91 -0.24 11.40 12.00
N CYS A 92 -0.37 11.99 10.81
CA CYS A 92 -0.79 11.25 9.62
C CYS A 92 0.34 10.36 9.07
N GLY A 93 1.59 10.75 9.27
CA GLY A 93 2.80 10.03 8.89
C GLY A 93 2.95 8.72 9.62
N LEU A 94 2.66 8.69 10.93
CA LEU A 94 2.61 7.45 11.70
C LEU A 94 1.64 6.43 11.08
N VAL A 95 0.37 6.83 10.88
CA VAL A 95 -0.64 5.95 10.28
C VAL A 95 -0.21 5.48 8.88
N ARG A 96 0.30 6.40 8.06
CA ARG A 96 0.76 6.09 6.70
C ARG A 96 1.92 5.09 6.71
N GLN A 97 2.89 5.29 7.60
CA GLN A 97 4.05 4.41 7.72
C GLN A 97 3.63 3.00 8.17
N VAL A 98 2.73 2.91 9.15
CA VAL A 98 2.22 1.62 9.63
C VAL A 98 1.49 0.86 8.51
N VAL A 99 0.63 1.53 7.74
CA VAL A 99 -0.05 0.89 6.60
C VAL A 99 0.95 0.54 5.49
N PHE A 100 1.96 1.37 5.25
CA PHE A 100 2.99 1.10 4.26
C PHE A 100 3.81 -0.15 4.59
N ASP A 101 4.24 -0.29 5.84
CA ASP A 101 4.94 -1.47 6.37
C ASP A 101 4.12 -2.76 6.22
N LEU A 102 2.79 -2.64 6.30
CA LEU A 102 1.83 -3.75 6.19
C LEU A 102 1.14 -3.79 4.82
N SER A 103 1.71 -3.14 3.81
CA SER A 103 1.04 -2.98 2.50
C SER A 103 0.79 -4.30 1.77
N SER A 104 1.61 -5.33 2.00
CA SER A 104 1.37 -6.68 1.49
C SER A 104 0.13 -7.34 2.09
N GLU A 105 -0.17 -7.06 3.36
CA GLU A 105 -1.35 -7.58 4.05
C GLU A 105 -2.59 -6.72 3.81
N PHE A 106 -2.45 -5.39 3.82
CA PHE A 106 -3.53 -4.48 3.48
C PHE A 106 -3.91 -4.56 1.99
N GLY A 107 -2.97 -4.91 1.10
CA GLY A 107 -3.19 -4.97 -0.34
C GLY A 107 -3.22 -3.61 -1.02
N PHE A 108 -2.85 -2.54 -0.31
CA PHE A 108 -2.77 -1.19 -0.82
C PHE A 108 -1.73 -0.37 -0.05
N THR A 109 -1.46 0.85 -0.52
CA THR A 109 -0.72 1.87 0.23
C THR A 109 -1.53 3.15 0.33
N LEU A 110 -1.38 3.87 1.44
CA LEU A 110 -1.99 5.19 1.58
C LEU A 110 -1.21 6.21 0.74
N CYS A 111 -1.96 7.12 0.10
CA CYS A 111 -1.40 8.20 -0.68
C CYS A 111 -0.69 9.26 0.19
N ARG A 112 0.03 10.17 -0.47
CA ARG A 112 0.80 11.28 0.15
C ARG A 112 -0.06 12.36 0.81
N TRP A 113 -1.38 12.24 0.75
CA TRP A 113 -2.32 13.20 1.31
C TRP A 113 -2.36 13.14 2.84
N ASN A 114 -2.93 14.17 3.46
CA ASN A 114 -2.94 14.38 4.90
C ASN A 114 -4.01 13.53 5.62
N GLN A 115 -4.23 13.79 6.91
CA GLN A 115 -5.26 13.15 7.73
C GLN A 115 -6.69 13.29 7.18
N ALA A 116 -7.00 14.33 6.39
CA ALA A 116 -8.34 14.46 5.78
C ALA A 116 -8.60 13.34 4.78
N TYR A 117 -7.62 13.04 3.92
CA TYR A 117 -7.69 11.89 3.01
C TYR A 117 -7.82 10.57 3.77
N GLN A 118 -7.05 10.38 4.85
CA GLN A 118 -7.14 9.14 5.65
C GLN A 118 -8.52 8.96 6.27
N SER A 119 -9.16 10.04 6.73
CA SER A 119 -10.54 10.00 7.23
C SER A 119 -11.54 9.68 6.12
N ASP A 120 -11.32 10.19 4.91
CA ASP A 120 -12.20 9.98 3.77
C ASP A 120 -12.15 8.54 3.23
N THR A 121 -11.12 7.77 3.53
CA THR A 121 -11.04 6.35 3.14
C THR A 121 -11.61 5.40 4.18
N LEU A 122 -12.25 5.93 5.24
CA LEU A 122 -12.73 5.17 6.39
C LEU A 122 -14.21 5.46 6.72
N ASP A 123 -14.87 4.47 7.30
CA ASP A 123 -16.28 4.55 7.68
C ASP A 123 -16.45 5.14 9.09
N TYR A 124 -17.54 5.90 9.29
CA TYR A 124 -17.87 6.48 10.60
C TYR A 124 -18.35 5.41 11.57
N VAL A 125 -17.97 5.54 12.83
CA VAL A 125 -18.39 4.66 13.92
C VAL A 125 -18.75 5.50 15.15
N ASN A 126 -19.63 5.00 16.01
CA ASN A 126 -19.87 5.63 17.30
C ASN A 126 -18.72 5.32 18.25
N TYR A 127 -18.54 6.16 19.27
CA TYR A 127 -17.50 5.93 20.28
C TYR A 127 -17.64 4.57 20.98
N GLU A 128 -18.87 4.17 21.28
CA GLU A 128 -19.20 2.92 21.98
C GLU A 128 -18.83 1.67 21.17
N ASP A 129 -18.80 1.79 19.84
CA ASP A 129 -18.51 0.70 18.91
C ASP A 129 -17.02 0.66 18.49
N MET A 130 -16.20 1.57 19.02
CA MET A 130 -14.79 1.65 18.68
C MET A 130 -14.03 0.41 19.14
N LYS A 131 -13.15 -0.08 18.26
CA LYS A 131 -12.25 -1.20 18.52
C LYS A 131 -10.80 -0.74 18.53
N PRO A 132 -9.92 -1.39 19.31
CA PRO A 132 -8.48 -1.14 19.20
C PRO A 132 -8.00 -1.24 17.74
N GLY A 133 -7.20 -0.28 17.31
CA GLY A 133 -6.75 -0.11 15.92
C GLY A 133 -7.59 0.87 15.09
N ASP A 134 -8.80 1.22 15.54
CA ASP A 134 -9.59 2.28 14.89
C ASP A 134 -8.91 3.65 15.05
N LEU A 135 -9.34 4.63 14.25
CA LEU A 135 -8.72 5.95 14.24
C LEU A 135 -9.64 7.00 14.86
N VAL A 136 -9.04 7.89 15.65
CA VAL A 136 -9.69 9.09 16.18
C VAL A 136 -9.14 10.29 15.42
N PHE A 137 -9.99 10.93 14.62
CA PHE A 137 -9.66 12.16 13.92
C PHE A 137 -10.17 13.36 14.71
N LEU A 138 -9.40 14.44 14.72
CA LEU A 138 -9.80 15.70 15.34
C LEU A 138 -9.97 16.73 14.24
N SER A 139 -11.13 17.37 14.21
CA SER A 139 -11.31 18.62 13.48
C SER A 139 -11.19 19.81 14.44
N GLY A 140 -10.62 20.91 13.98
CA GLY A 140 -10.51 22.11 14.80
C GLY A 140 -10.07 23.33 14.00
N THR A 141 -10.24 24.51 14.60
CA THR A 141 -9.87 25.78 13.97
C THR A 141 -8.52 26.26 14.50
N TYR A 142 -7.57 26.58 13.63
CA TYR A 142 -6.27 27.10 14.05
C TYR A 142 -6.42 28.48 14.72
N TYR A 143 -5.65 28.73 15.79
CA TYR A 143 -5.57 30.07 16.39
C TYR A 143 -4.93 31.09 15.45
N SER A 144 -3.95 30.65 14.65
CA SER A 144 -3.22 31.52 13.73
C SER A 144 -3.92 31.58 12.37
N PRO A 145 -4.31 32.77 11.88
CA PRO A 145 -4.94 32.93 10.56
C PRO A 145 -3.95 32.72 9.41
N LYS A 146 -2.64 32.62 9.70
CA LYS A 146 -1.60 32.33 8.69
C LYS A 146 -1.53 30.85 8.33
N MET A 147 -2.12 29.98 9.15
CA MET A 147 -2.09 28.54 8.92
C MET A 147 -3.06 28.17 7.80
N LYS A 148 -2.59 27.35 6.87
CA LYS A 148 -3.44 26.83 5.80
C LYS A 148 -4.57 26.01 6.40
N LYS A 149 -5.81 26.40 6.09
CA LYS A 149 -7.01 25.64 6.44
C LYS A 149 -6.92 24.24 5.84
N GLN A 150 -7.14 23.22 6.68
CA GLN A 150 -7.17 21.84 6.22
C GLN A 150 -8.54 21.52 5.61
N ILE A 151 -8.58 20.58 4.68
CA ILE A 151 -9.84 20.04 4.15
C ILE A 151 -10.62 19.42 5.31
N HIS A 152 -11.93 19.68 5.36
CA HIS A 152 -12.82 19.30 6.45
C HIS A 152 -12.38 19.76 7.85
N ASP A 153 -11.50 20.77 7.93
CA ASP A 153 -10.90 21.23 9.19
C ASP A 153 -10.18 20.12 9.97
N MET A 154 -9.75 19.05 9.28
CA MET A 154 -9.11 17.88 9.89
C MET A 154 -7.67 18.22 10.28
N VAL A 155 -7.37 18.28 11.57
CA VAL A 155 -6.08 18.78 12.08
C VAL A 155 -5.18 17.70 12.69
N HIS A 156 -5.74 16.58 13.13
CA HIS A 156 -4.98 15.54 13.83
C HIS A 156 -5.64 14.16 13.69
N VAL A 157 -4.83 13.11 13.87
CA VAL A 157 -5.28 11.71 13.89
C VAL A 157 -4.46 10.93 14.92
N GLU A 158 -5.13 10.02 15.63
CA GLU A 158 -4.50 9.06 16.56
C GLU A 158 -5.09 7.65 16.36
N ILE A 159 -4.30 6.63 16.69
CA ILE A 159 -4.76 5.24 16.67
C ILE A 159 -5.31 4.91 18.06
N PHE A 160 -6.55 4.43 18.11
CA PHE A 160 -7.24 4.04 19.33
C PHE A 160 -6.75 2.69 19.84
N LEU A 161 -6.53 2.59 21.15
CA LEU A 161 -6.12 1.37 21.81
C LEU A 161 -7.18 0.83 22.76
N GLY A 162 -8.13 1.65 23.20
CA GLY A 162 -9.07 1.34 24.28
C GLY A 162 -8.34 1.30 25.63
N GLY A 163 -7.39 0.39 25.79
CA GLY A 163 -6.50 0.33 26.96
C GLY A 163 -7.23 0.24 28.30
N GLU A 164 -6.52 0.52 29.40
CA GLU A 164 -7.10 0.45 30.74
C GLU A 164 -8.10 1.57 31.04
N THR A 165 -7.89 2.74 30.42
CA THR A 165 -8.75 3.91 30.62
C THR A 165 -10.01 3.90 29.76
N GLY A 166 -10.10 2.99 28.77
CA GLY A 166 -11.12 3.02 27.72
C GLY A 166 -10.86 4.08 26.63
N GLU A 167 -9.94 5.03 26.84
CA GLU A 167 -9.69 6.17 25.95
C GLU A 167 -8.25 6.22 25.42
N GLN A 168 -7.42 5.21 25.73
CA GLN A 168 -6.00 5.23 25.38
C GLN A 168 -5.78 5.28 23.87
N THR A 169 -4.80 6.08 23.46
CA THR A 169 -4.41 6.23 22.05
C THR A 169 -2.89 6.25 21.87
N ILE A 170 -2.43 5.94 20.67
CA ILE A 170 -1.05 6.16 20.24
C ILE A 170 -1.03 7.20 19.11
N GLY A 171 -0.14 8.18 19.24
CA GLY A 171 -0.05 9.27 18.27
C GLY A 171 1.16 10.17 18.48
N ALA A 172 1.27 11.19 17.62
CA ALA A 172 2.31 12.21 17.67
C ALA A 172 1.66 13.60 17.79
N ARG A 173 1.48 14.10 19.01
CA ARG A 173 0.62 15.27 19.31
C ARG A 173 1.22 16.64 19.06
N TRP A 174 2.50 16.84 19.39
CA TRP A 174 3.12 18.15 19.36
C TRP A 174 4.48 18.15 18.68
N TRP A 175 4.90 19.33 18.23
CA TRP A 175 6.06 19.54 17.37
C TRP A 175 7.39 19.04 17.94
N LYS A 176 7.62 19.24 19.24
CA LYS A 176 8.81 18.71 19.94
C LYS A 176 8.58 17.33 20.55
N GLY A 177 7.46 16.70 20.22
CA GLY A 177 7.04 15.43 20.79
C GLY A 177 7.65 14.23 20.09
N ARG A 178 7.37 13.07 20.67
CA ARG A 178 7.65 11.76 20.10
C ARG A 178 6.35 10.98 20.03
N VAL A 179 6.31 9.97 19.16
CA VAL A 179 5.22 8.98 19.16
C VAL A 179 5.18 8.32 20.53
N GLN A 180 4.02 8.32 21.17
CA GLN A 180 3.85 7.72 22.48
C GLN A 180 2.39 7.33 22.71
N ILE A 181 2.15 6.55 23.76
CA ILE A 181 0.82 6.23 24.25
C ILE A 181 0.34 7.37 25.15
N PHE A 182 -0.93 7.71 25.02
CA PHE A 182 -1.61 8.71 25.83
C PHE A 182 -2.83 8.08 26.49
N ASP A 183 -3.14 8.51 27.72
CA ASP A 183 -4.26 7.98 28.50
C ASP A 183 -5.63 8.30 27.91
N THR A 184 -5.74 9.42 27.20
CA THR A 184 -6.96 9.85 26.53
C THR A 184 -6.64 10.61 25.25
N TYR A 185 -7.45 10.43 24.20
CA TYR A 185 -7.44 11.25 22.98
C TYR A 185 -7.93 12.69 23.21
N LYS A 186 -8.52 12.98 24.38
CA LYS A 186 -9.02 14.31 24.73
C LYS A 186 -7.91 15.15 25.33
N PHE A 187 -7.47 16.16 24.59
CA PHE A 187 -6.47 17.11 25.09
C PHE A 187 -6.75 18.53 24.59
N VAL A 188 -6.21 19.51 25.31
CA VAL A 188 -6.24 20.92 24.88
C VAL A 188 -5.02 21.18 24.00
N SER A 189 -5.26 21.55 22.75
CA SER A 189 -4.20 21.90 21.81
C SER A 189 -3.78 23.37 21.98
N THR A 190 -2.48 23.63 21.81
CA THR A 190 -1.94 25.00 21.76
C THR A 190 -2.12 25.65 20.38
N ASN A 191 -2.43 24.85 19.34
CA ASN A 191 -2.42 25.30 17.95
C ASN A 191 -3.81 25.50 17.36
N TYR A 192 -4.81 24.80 17.90
CA TYR A 192 -6.19 24.84 17.42
C TYR A 192 -7.18 24.74 18.58
N TYR A 193 -8.40 25.23 18.34
CA TYR A 193 -9.53 25.23 19.28
C TYR A 193 -10.78 24.67 18.60
N ASP A 194 -11.89 24.62 19.36
CA ASP A 194 -13.18 24.04 18.92
C ASP A 194 -13.02 22.60 18.39
N ILE A 195 -12.38 21.77 19.22
CA ILE A 195 -12.04 20.39 18.85
C ILE A 195 -13.31 19.55 18.79
N LYS A 196 -13.54 18.90 17.65
CA LYS A 196 -14.57 17.87 17.48
C LYS A 196 -13.89 16.55 17.15
N TYR A 197 -14.40 15.47 17.73
CA TYR A 197 -13.86 14.13 17.57
C TYR A 197 -14.68 13.36 16.55
N HIS A 198 -13.99 12.72 15.61
CA HIS A 198 -14.57 11.87 14.58
C HIS A 198 -13.97 10.48 14.70
N TYR A 199 -14.79 9.49 14.99
CA TYR A 199 -14.34 8.12 15.17
C TYR A 199 -14.52 7.36 13.85
N LYS A 200 -13.47 6.65 13.45
CA LYS A 200 -13.40 5.99 12.14
C LYS A 200 -12.90 4.55 12.30
N SER A 201 -13.69 3.59 11.81
CA SER A 201 -13.30 2.17 11.84
C SER A 201 -12.35 1.84 10.71
N ILE A 202 -11.25 1.14 11.01
CA ILE A 202 -10.33 0.63 9.99
C ILE A 202 -10.84 -0.62 9.28
N ASP A 203 -12.05 -1.11 9.58
CA ASP A 203 -12.59 -2.34 8.98
C ASP A 203 -12.57 -2.29 7.45
N ARG A 204 -12.89 -1.13 6.85
CA ARG A 204 -12.80 -0.91 5.40
C ARG A 204 -11.39 -1.19 4.85
N TRP A 205 -10.36 -0.76 5.57
CA TRP A 205 -8.97 -1.07 5.23
C TRP A 205 -8.62 -2.54 5.44
N LEU A 206 -9.16 -3.20 6.47
CA LEU A 206 -8.98 -4.64 6.69
C LEU A 206 -9.58 -5.47 5.52
N HIS A 207 -10.67 -4.98 4.92
CA HIS A 207 -11.22 -5.51 3.66
C HIS A 207 -10.40 -5.13 2.41
N GLY A 208 -9.31 -4.40 2.55
CA GLY A 208 -8.43 -4.03 1.43
C GLY A 208 -8.94 -2.87 0.59
N ILE A 209 -9.96 -2.18 1.09
CA ILE A 209 -10.62 -1.10 0.37
C ILE A 209 -10.02 0.22 0.84
N CYS A 210 -9.26 0.87 -0.05
CA CYS A 210 -8.71 2.20 0.16
C CYS A 210 -9.25 3.17 -0.89
N GLN A 211 -10.52 3.55 -0.73
CA GLN A 211 -11.22 4.44 -1.65
C GLN A 211 -11.83 5.60 -0.86
N SER A 212 -11.59 6.83 -1.32
CA SER A 212 -12.15 8.03 -0.70
C SER A 212 -13.65 8.13 -0.99
N VAL A 213 -14.47 8.31 0.04
CA VAL A 213 -15.92 8.50 -0.10
C VAL A 213 -16.34 9.96 -0.24
N CYS A 214 -15.39 10.90 -0.22
CA CYS A 214 -15.70 12.33 -0.28
C CYS A 214 -16.19 12.74 -1.68
N PRO A 215 -17.41 13.29 -1.80
CA PRO A 215 -17.96 13.71 -3.10
C PRO A 215 -17.36 15.03 -3.60
N GLU A 216 -16.84 15.86 -2.69
CA GLU A 216 -16.36 17.21 -3.00
C GLU A 216 -14.90 17.23 -3.48
N HIS A 217 -14.06 16.33 -2.95
CA HIS A 217 -12.62 16.37 -3.15
C HIS A 217 -12.12 15.16 -3.94
N LYS A 218 -11.62 15.42 -5.15
CA LYS A 218 -10.89 14.39 -5.92
C LYS A 218 -9.46 14.32 -5.42
N TRP A 219 -9.16 13.30 -4.64
CA TRP A 219 -7.80 13.00 -4.16
C TRP A 219 -6.94 12.43 -5.30
N VAL A 220 -6.49 13.29 -6.22
CA VAL A 220 -5.72 12.87 -7.41
C VAL A 220 -4.32 12.44 -7.00
N ASP A 221 -3.93 11.19 -7.29
CA ASP A 221 -2.55 10.75 -7.13
C ASP A 221 -1.74 11.07 -8.40
N ASP A 222 -0.90 12.10 -8.33
CA ASP A 222 -0.02 12.54 -9.41
C ASP A 222 1.06 11.50 -9.78
N ARG A 223 1.25 10.45 -8.96
CA ARG A 223 2.10 9.30 -9.31
C ARG A 223 1.66 8.59 -10.58
N LYS A 224 0.39 8.70 -10.96
CA LYS A 224 -0.17 8.17 -12.22
C LYS A 224 0.35 8.90 -13.46
N ASN A 225 0.78 10.15 -13.32
CA ASN A 225 1.34 10.94 -14.42
C ASN A 225 2.85 10.72 -14.57
N ARG A 226 3.43 9.66 -13.99
CA ARG A 226 4.85 9.37 -14.12
C ARG A 226 5.20 8.93 -15.54
N TRP A 227 6.26 9.52 -16.06
CA TRP A 227 7.05 9.13 -17.24
C TRP A 227 7.66 7.71 -17.13
N MET A 228 7.21 6.86 -16.19
CA MET A 228 7.75 5.51 -16.02
C MET A 228 6.84 4.48 -16.69
N PRO A 229 7.38 3.62 -17.58
CA PRO A 229 6.58 2.60 -18.25
C PRO A 229 6.02 1.59 -17.25
N ARG A 230 4.83 1.04 -17.53
CA ARG A 230 4.14 0.08 -16.65
C ARG A 230 4.95 -1.18 -16.30
N ASN A 231 5.97 -1.47 -17.12
CA ASN A 231 6.84 -2.64 -16.98
C ASN A 231 8.15 -2.32 -16.24
N SER A 232 8.30 -1.12 -15.69
CA SER A 232 9.50 -0.72 -14.94
C SER A 232 9.58 -1.48 -13.61
N ILE A 233 10.74 -2.04 -13.30
CA ILE A 233 11.04 -2.61 -11.98
C ILE A 233 11.02 -1.58 -10.84
N PHE A 234 11.02 -0.29 -11.20
CA PHE A 234 10.94 0.85 -10.29
C PHE A 234 9.52 1.41 -10.19
N MET A 235 8.53 0.82 -10.87
CA MET A 235 7.15 1.25 -10.74
C MET A 235 6.65 0.95 -9.33
N GLU A 236 6.29 2.01 -8.61
CA GLU A 236 5.54 1.90 -7.36
C GLU A 236 4.06 1.65 -7.68
N GLU A 237 3.46 0.65 -7.04
CA GLU A 237 2.02 0.39 -7.14
C GLU A 237 1.23 1.64 -6.66
N SER A 238 0.25 2.05 -7.46
CA SER A 238 -0.65 3.16 -7.15
C SER A 238 -1.64 2.81 -6.03
N CYS A 239 -2.19 3.81 -5.35
CA CYS A 239 -3.16 3.65 -4.24
C CYS A 239 -4.51 3.01 -4.62
N GLU A 240 -4.74 2.62 -5.87
CA GLU A 240 -6.06 2.16 -6.27
C GLU A 240 -6.26 0.71 -5.90
N ALA A 241 -7.38 0.49 -5.19
CA ALA A 241 -8.00 -0.80 -5.02
C ALA A 241 -8.03 -1.53 -6.37
N VAL A 242 -7.75 -2.82 -6.32
CA VAL A 242 -7.80 -3.77 -7.43
C VAL A 242 -9.05 -3.47 -8.27
N GLU A 243 -8.90 -2.84 -9.43
CA GLU A 243 -9.90 -2.99 -10.49
C GLU A 243 -9.96 -4.49 -10.74
N GLU A 244 -11.15 -5.08 -10.61
CA GLU A 244 -11.40 -6.44 -11.04
C GLU A 244 -10.80 -6.59 -12.43
N ILE A 245 -9.73 -7.37 -12.53
CA ILE A 245 -9.25 -7.83 -13.83
C ILE A 245 -10.42 -8.67 -14.34
N GLN A 246 -11.23 -8.09 -15.23
CA GLN A 246 -12.15 -8.87 -16.04
C GLN A 246 -11.28 -9.87 -16.81
N ASP A 247 -11.35 -11.11 -16.38
CA ASP A 247 -10.67 -12.29 -16.93
C ASP A 247 -11.31 -12.66 -18.27
N GLY A 248 -11.30 -11.73 -19.22
CA GLY A 248 -12.09 -11.82 -20.45
C GLY A 248 -11.29 -11.71 -21.75
N THR A 249 -10.00 -11.36 -21.74
CA THR A 249 -9.30 -11.02 -23.00
C THR A 249 -8.03 -11.81 -23.28
N ILE A 250 -7.65 -12.80 -22.47
CA ILE A 250 -6.46 -13.63 -22.75
C ILE A 250 -6.81 -14.96 -23.46
N GLU A 251 -8.04 -15.46 -23.34
CA GLU A 251 -8.46 -16.69 -24.03
C GLU A 251 -8.79 -16.46 -25.51
N GLU A 252 -9.46 -15.36 -25.87
CA GLU A 252 -9.82 -15.07 -27.27
C GLU A 252 -8.61 -14.77 -28.16
N GLU A 253 -7.55 -14.12 -27.64
CA GLU A 253 -6.31 -13.91 -28.39
C GLU A 253 -5.51 -15.20 -28.57
N ARG A 254 -5.61 -16.15 -27.63
CA ARG A 254 -4.92 -17.45 -27.73
C ARG A 254 -5.61 -18.40 -28.71
N GLU A 255 -6.92 -18.34 -28.83
CA GLU A 255 -7.66 -19.13 -29.82
C GLU A 255 -7.46 -18.60 -31.25
N ASN A 256 -7.44 -17.28 -31.45
CA ASN A 256 -7.19 -16.70 -32.77
C ASN A 256 -5.77 -16.98 -33.28
N VAL A 257 -4.75 -16.91 -32.42
CA VAL A 257 -3.36 -17.26 -32.80
C VAL A 257 -3.19 -18.76 -33.06
N ARG A 258 -4.01 -19.62 -32.43
CA ARG A 258 -3.99 -21.07 -32.66
C ARG A 258 -4.67 -21.45 -33.98
N ASN A 259 -5.77 -20.80 -34.33
CA ASN A 259 -6.49 -21.05 -35.58
C ASN A 259 -5.73 -20.54 -36.82
N GLU A 260 -5.10 -19.36 -36.73
CA GLU A 260 -4.25 -18.85 -37.83
C GLU A 260 -3.01 -19.72 -38.12
N ARG A 261 -2.54 -20.48 -37.11
CA ARG A 261 -1.39 -21.37 -37.26
C ARG A 261 -1.76 -22.71 -37.90
N ILE A 262 -2.98 -23.19 -37.68
CA ILE A 262 -3.48 -24.44 -38.29
C ILE A 262 -3.77 -24.24 -39.78
N GLU A 263 -4.27 -23.08 -40.20
CA GLU A 263 -4.53 -22.81 -41.63
C GLU A 263 -3.25 -22.64 -42.48
N ARG A 264 -2.13 -22.22 -41.87
CA ARG A 264 -0.86 -22.04 -42.60
C ARG A 264 -0.05 -23.32 -42.79
N ASP A 265 -0.27 -24.34 -41.97
CA ASP A 265 0.50 -25.59 -42.01
C ASP A 265 -0.18 -26.71 -42.84
N CYS A 266 -1.31 -26.44 -43.49
CA CYS A 266 -2.03 -27.42 -44.32
C CYS A 266 -1.95 -27.19 -45.84
N ILE A 267 -1.01 -26.39 -46.34
CA ILE A 267 -0.83 -26.19 -47.79
C ILE A 267 0.49 -26.83 -48.27
N ALA A 268 0.34 -27.72 -49.27
CA ALA A 268 1.31 -28.58 -49.97
C ALA A 268 1.45 -29.99 -49.34
N VAL A 269 1.14 -31.08 -50.04
CA VAL A 269 1.69 -31.52 -51.34
C VAL A 269 0.64 -32.32 -52.15
N PRO A 270 0.61 -32.22 -53.51
CA PRO A 270 -0.30 -33.00 -54.35
C PRO A 270 0.26 -34.42 -54.64
N LEU A 271 -0.63 -35.41 -54.72
CA LEU A 271 -0.35 -36.70 -55.34
C LEU A 271 -1.60 -37.17 -56.09
N GLU A 272 -1.50 -37.10 -57.41
CA GLU A 272 -2.44 -37.65 -58.38
C GLU A 272 -2.44 -39.19 -58.31
N ILE A 273 -3.60 -39.84 -58.31
CA ILE A 273 -3.83 -41.13 -59.01
C ILE A 273 -5.27 -41.14 -59.56
N GLU A 274 -5.35 -41.55 -60.83
CA GLU A 274 -6.50 -41.57 -61.73
C GLU A 274 -7.53 -42.71 -61.50
N THR A 275 -8.80 -42.37 -61.76
CA THR A 275 -9.85 -43.06 -62.57
C THR A 275 -10.61 -44.34 -62.13
N SER A 276 -11.94 -44.17 -62.18
CA SER A 276 -13.02 -45.08 -62.64
C SER A 276 -13.41 -46.26 -61.72
N ALA A 277 -14.66 -46.71 -61.56
CA ALA A 277 -15.96 -46.45 -62.21
C ALA A 277 -17.09 -46.99 -61.30
N GLU A 278 -18.33 -46.51 -61.51
CA GLU A 278 -19.63 -47.24 -61.40
C GLU A 278 -20.08 -47.81 -60.02
N ALA A 279 -21.36 -47.87 -59.62
CA ALA A 279 -22.66 -47.53 -60.17
C ALA A 279 -23.75 -47.67 -59.06
N GLN A 280 -24.91 -47.00 -59.26
CA GLN A 280 -26.28 -47.40 -58.84
C GLN A 280 -26.59 -47.52 -57.33
N SER A 281 -27.82 -47.39 -56.80
CA SER A 281 -29.14 -46.90 -57.19
C SER A 281 -30.08 -47.34 -56.05
N LEU A 282 -30.98 -46.46 -55.60
CA LEU A 282 -32.33 -46.70 -55.03
C LEU A 282 -32.61 -47.95 -54.17
N MET A 283 -33.12 -47.75 -52.95
CA MET A 283 -34.36 -48.30 -52.34
C MET A 283 -34.43 -47.75 -50.89
N VAL A 284 -35.32 -46.82 -50.54
CA VAL A 284 -36.69 -47.04 -50.02
C VAL A 284 -36.78 -48.28 -49.13
N ASN A 285 -37.05 -48.09 -47.83
CA ASN A 285 -38.11 -48.80 -47.11
C ASN A 285 -38.41 -48.15 -45.76
N GLU A 286 -39.70 -48.20 -45.45
CA GLU A 286 -40.33 -48.11 -44.13
C GLU A 286 -39.68 -49.03 -43.09
#